data_AF-A0A4U1EXC1-F1
#
_entry.id   AF-A0A4U1EXC1-F1
#
_cell.length_a   1.000
_cell.length_b   1.000
_cell.length_c   1.000
_cell.angle_alpha   90.00
_cell.angle_beta   90.00
_cell.angle_gamma   90.00
#
_symmetry.space_group_name_H-M   'P 1'
#
loop_
_entity.id
_entity.type
_entity.pdbx_description
1 polymer ?
#
loop_
_entity_poly.entity_id
_entity_poly.type
_entity_poly.pdbx_seq_one_letter_code
_entity_poly.pdbx_strand_id
1 'polypeptide(L)'
;VTGVLDDCLCDVDSIDNFNTFKIFPKIKKLQERDYFRYYKVNLKRPCPFWAEDGHCSIKDCHVEPCPESKIPVGIKAGSSNKYLKVANNTKELEDCEQASKLGAINSTLSNQSREAFIDWARYDDSQDHFCELDDERSPAAQYVDLLLNPERYTGYKGPSAWRVWNSIYEENCFKPRSVYRPLNPLAPSR
;
A
#
# COMPACT_ATOMS: atom_id res chain seq x y z
N VAL A 1 -16.01 14.45 18.74
CA VAL A 1 -14.87 15.39 18.63
C VAL A 1 -15.33 16.66 17.95
N THR A 2 -15.32 17.78 18.67
CA THR A 2 -15.61 19.12 18.14
C THR A 2 -14.29 19.81 17.80
N GLY A 3 -14.11 20.29 16.56
CA GLY A 3 -12.82 20.69 16.01
C GLY A 3 -12.26 22.02 16.50
N VAL A 4 -11.74 22.07 17.74
CA VAL A 4 -10.97 23.22 18.22
C VAL A 4 -9.65 22.83 18.94
N LEU A 5 -9.46 21.59 19.38
CA LEU A 5 -8.16 20.96 19.73
C LEU A 5 -8.48 19.52 20.16
N ASP A 6 -7.94 18.53 19.43
CA ASP A 6 -8.25 17.11 19.65
C ASP A 6 -7.13 16.46 20.48
N ASP A 7 -7.05 16.85 21.75
CA ASP A 7 -6.17 16.18 22.72
C ASP A 7 -6.99 15.16 23.52
N CYS A 8 -6.52 13.92 23.50
CA CYS A 8 -7.04 12.87 24.37
C CYS A 8 -6.48 13.07 25.79
N LEU A 9 -7.34 13.40 26.75
CA LEU A 9 -7.00 13.37 28.18
C LEU A 9 -7.02 11.93 28.68
N CYS A 10 -6.01 11.14 28.30
CA CYS A 10 -5.85 9.76 28.71
C CYS A 10 -4.47 9.52 29.31
N ASP A 11 -4.44 8.71 30.38
CA ASP A 11 -3.21 8.25 30.99
C ASP A 11 -2.59 7.12 30.14
N VAL A 12 -1.31 7.29 29.78
CA VAL A 12 -0.60 6.35 28.90
C VAL A 12 -0.45 4.99 29.57
N ASP A 13 -0.18 4.96 30.87
CA ASP A 13 -0.01 3.71 31.62
C ASP A 13 -1.32 2.91 31.66
N SER A 14 -2.45 3.60 31.79
CA SER A 14 -3.77 2.98 31.72
C SER A 14 -4.06 2.35 30.34
N ILE A 15 -3.69 3.04 29.25
CA ILE A 15 -3.84 2.51 27.89
C ILE A 15 -2.93 1.30 27.68
N ASP A 16 -1.65 1.41 28.04
CA ASP A 16 -0.68 0.34 27.85
C ASP A 16 -1.06 -0.92 28.63
N ASN A 17 -1.40 -0.78 29.91
CA ASN A 17 -1.82 -1.91 30.74
C ASN A 17 -3.09 -2.58 30.19
N PHE A 18 -4.06 -1.80 29.72
CA PHE A 18 -5.29 -2.35 29.14
C PHE A 18 -5.01 -3.06 27.82
N ASN A 19 -4.28 -2.42 26.91
CA ASN A 19 -3.92 -2.99 25.61
C ASN A 19 -3.09 -4.26 25.79
N THR A 20 -1.97 -4.18 26.49
CA THR A 20 -0.97 -5.24 26.62
C THR A 20 -1.52 -6.47 27.35
N PHE A 21 -2.27 -6.29 28.45
CA PHE A 21 -2.69 -7.44 29.28
C PHE A 21 -4.14 -7.90 29.06
N LYS A 22 -5.05 -7.03 28.61
CA LYS A 22 -6.49 -7.40 28.50
C LYS A 22 -6.90 -7.72 27.07
N ILE A 23 -6.45 -6.93 26.10
CA ILE A 23 -6.99 -6.95 24.74
C ILE A 23 -6.04 -7.59 23.73
N PHE A 24 -4.75 -7.24 23.75
CA PHE A 24 -3.77 -7.70 22.76
C PHE A 24 -3.73 -9.23 22.60
N PRO A 25 -3.70 -10.06 23.66
CA PRO A 25 -3.70 -11.52 23.51
C PRO A 25 -4.98 -12.07 22.86
N LYS A 26 -6.12 -11.39 23.05
CA LYS A 26 -7.41 -11.78 22.47
C LYS A 26 -7.48 -11.39 20.99
N ILE A 27 -7.07 -10.16 20.67
CA ILE A 27 -7.01 -9.66 19.29
C ILE A 27 -6.04 -10.50 18.47
N LYS A 28 -4.85 -10.82 18.99
CA LYS A 28 -3.88 -11.65 18.30
C LYS A 28 -4.46 -13.01 17.89
N LYS A 29 -5.16 -13.69 18.82
CA LYS A 29 -5.85 -14.96 18.55
C LYS A 29 -7.02 -14.81 17.57
N LEU A 30 -7.65 -13.63 17.53
CA LEU A 30 -8.76 -13.35 16.62
C LEU A 30 -8.25 -13.15 15.18
N GLN A 31 -7.13 -12.43 15.02
CA GLN A 31 -6.47 -12.19 13.73
C GLN A 31 -5.96 -13.48 13.08
N GLU A 32 -5.66 -14.52 13.87
CA GLU A 32 -5.25 -15.84 13.37
C GLU A 32 -6.42 -16.69 12.82
N ARG A 33 -7.68 -16.27 13.01
CA ARG A 33 -8.86 -16.98 12.50
C ARG A 33 -9.05 -16.71 11.01
N ASP A 34 -9.55 -17.71 10.28
CA ASP A 34 -9.73 -17.64 8.82
C ASP A 34 -10.46 -16.39 8.36
N TYR A 35 -11.53 -15.98 9.04
CA TYR A 35 -12.29 -14.78 8.70
C TYR A 35 -11.45 -13.48 8.75
N PHE A 36 -10.52 -13.35 9.70
CA PHE A 36 -9.71 -12.14 9.88
C PHE A 36 -8.32 -12.23 9.23
N ARG A 37 -7.87 -13.44 8.92
CA ARG A 37 -6.56 -13.72 8.33
C ARG A 37 -6.49 -13.37 6.86
N TYR A 38 -7.58 -13.55 6.12
CA TYR A 38 -7.61 -13.34 4.68
C TYR A 38 -8.21 -11.98 4.35
N TYR A 39 -7.54 -11.22 3.49
CA TYR A 39 -7.97 -9.90 3.07
C TYR A 39 -8.10 -9.82 1.55
N LYS A 40 -9.25 -9.36 1.04
CA LYS A 40 -9.52 -9.19 -0.39
C LYS A 40 -9.01 -7.82 -0.83
N VAL A 41 -8.04 -7.78 -1.75
CA VAL A 41 -7.40 -6.53 -2.18
C VAL A 41 -6.99 -6.56 -3.66
N ASN A 42 -7.06 -5.41 -4.32
CA ASN A 42 -6.56 -5.22 -5.69
C ASN A 42 -5.19 -4.53 -5.70
N LEU A 43 -4.13 -5.33 -5.74
CA LEU A 43 -2.74 -4.85 -5.73
C LEU A 43 -2.22 -4.43 -7.13
N LYS A 44 -3.05 -4.51 -8.18
CA LYS A 44 -2.65 -4.23 -9.57
C LYS A 44 -3.29 -2.96 -10.13
N ARG A 45 -3.94 -2.16 -9.27
CA ARG A 45 -4.55 -0.91 -9.68
C ARG A 45 -3.47 0.10 -10.06
N PRO A 46 -3.49 0.68 -11.27
CA PRO A 46 -2.51 1.70 -11.65
C PRO A 46 -2.73 2.97 -10.84
N CYS A 47 -1.63 3.66 -10.50
CA CYS A 47 -1.69 4.98 -9.87
C CYS A 47 -2.38 6.00 -10.83
N PRO A 48 -3.44 6.70 -10.40
CA PRO A 48 -4.15 7.65 -11.26
C PRO A 48 -3.51 9.03 -11.33
N PHE A 49 -2.58 9.36 -10.41
CA PHE A 49 -2.04 10.71 -10.24
C PHE A 49 -0.67 10.90 -10.89
N TRP A 50 0.16 9.86 -10.87
CA TRP A 50 1.46 9.86 -11.52
C TRP A 50 1.71 8.48 -12.14
N ALA A 51 2.43 8.45 -13.26
CA ALA A 51 3.01 7.21 -13.72
C ALA A 51 3.86 6.65 -12.57
N GLU A 52 3.75 5.36 -12.28
CA GLU A 52 4.60 4.77 -11.26
C GLU A 52 6.05 5.14 -11.57
N ASP A 53 6.76 5.60 -10.54
CA ASP A 53 8.21 5.63 -10.56
C ASP A 53 8.69 4.15 -10.53
N GLY A 54 8.18 3.26 -11.40
CA GLY A 54 8.59 1.86 -11.57
C GLY A 54 10.07 1.74 -11.96
N HIS A 55 10.76 2.87 -12.01
CA HIS A 55 12.17 2.98 -11.70
C HIS A 55 12.39 2.78 -10.20
N CYS A 56 12.85 1.56 -9.87
CA CYS A 56 14.12 1.44 -9.16
C CYS A 56 14.92 2.74 -9.38
N SER A 57 15.28 3.48 -8.32
CA SER A 57 15.85 4.84 -8.39
C SER A 57 17.22 4.90 -9.10
N ILE A 58 17.26 4.52 -10.37
CA ILE A 58 18.42 4.48 -11.26
C ILE A 58 18.02 5.21 -12.54
N LYS A 59 18.93 6.05 -13.01
CA LYS A 59 18.84 6.77 -14.29
C LYS A 59 18.97 5.89 -15.54
N ASP A 60 19.01 4.56 -15.40
CA ASP A 60 19.36 3.59 -16.46
C ASP A 60 18.37 2.42 -16.55
N CYS A 61 17.07 2.70 -16.55
CA CYS A 61 16.10 1.78 -17.14
C CYS A 61 16.17 1.88 -18.68
N HIS A 62 17.35 1.62 -19.25
CA HIS A 62 17.71 1.96 -20.62
C HIS A 62 17.58 0.75 -21.58
N VAL A 63 16.85 1.00 -22.67
CA VAL A 63 16.74 0.36 -24.02
C VAL A 63 17.71 -0.78 -24.36
N GLU A 64 17.19 -1.80 -25.04
CA GLU A 64 17.95 -2.92 -25.63
C GLU A 64 19.20 -2.45 -26.43
N PRO A 65 20.36 -3.10 -26.27
CA PRO A 65 21.58 -2.74 -27.00
C PRO A 65 21.39 -2.92 -28.51
N CYS A 66 21.43 -1.81 -29.24
CA CYS A 66 21.41 -1.81 -30.71
C CYS A 66 22.80 -2.20 -31.26
N PRO A 67 22.86 -2.98 -32.36
CA PRO A 67 24.13 -3.27 -33.04
C PRO A 67 24.76 -1.98 -33.58
N GLU A 68 26.10 -1.91 -33.57
CA GLU A 68 26.91 -0.74 -33.96
C GLU A 68 26.62 -0.18 -35.36
N SER A 69 26.02 -0.99 -36.23
CA SER A 69 25.60 -0.59 -37.58
C SER A 69 24.43 0.39 -37.59
N LYS A 70 23.61 0.42 -36.51
CA LYS A 70 22.44 1.30 -36.38
C LYS A 70 22.72 2.60 -35.61
N ILE A 71 23.94 2.77 -35.10
CA ILE A 71 24.33 3.95 -34.32
C ILE A 71 24.94 5.01 -35.26
N PRO A 72 24.38 6.24 -35.32
CA PRO A 72 24.96 7.33 -36.11
C PRO A 72 26.40 7.65 -35.70
N VAL A 73 27.24 7.95 -36.68
CA VAL A 73 28.70 8.08 -36.48
C VAL A 73 29.10 9.14 -35.45
N GLY A 74 28.28 10.18 -35.26
CA GLY A 74 28.53 11.25 -34.30
C GLY A 74 28.35 10.89 -32.82
N ILE A 75 27.81 9.70 -32.50
CA ILE A 75 27.57 9.21 -31.13
C ILE A 75 28.42 7.97 -30.81
N LYS A 76 29.13 7.42 -31.81
CA LYS A 76 30.07 6.31 -31.59
C LYS A 76 31.19 6.80 -30.67
N ALA A 77 31.47 6.03 -29.63
CA ALA A 77 32.30 6.40 -28.48
C ALA A 77 33.80 6.63 -28.82
N GLY A 78 34.07 7.63 -29.64
CA GLY A 78 35.40 8.14 -29.96
C GLY A 78 35.50 9.60 -29.54
N SER A 79 36.28 9.85 -28.49
CA SER A 79 36.92 11.14 -28.18
C SER A 79 36.11 12.25 -27.48
N SER A 80 35.42 11.94 -26.36
CA SER A 80 35.26 12.91 -25.24
C SER A 80 34.60 12.31 -23.99
N ASN A 81 35.28 11.40 -23.29
CA ASN A 81 34.82 10.91 -21.98
C ASN A 81 35.90 11.11 -20.90
N LYS A 82 35.93 12.31 -20.29
CA LYS A 82 36.41 12.48 -18.90
C LYS A 82 35.20 12.53 -17.98
N TYR A 83 34.52 11.40 -17.82
CA TYR A 83 33.72 11.14 -16.63
C TYR A 83 34.35 9.94 -15.93
N LEU A 84 34.96 10.22 -14.78
CA LEU A 84 35.67 9.24 -13.97
C LEU A 84 34.70 8.13 -13.53
N LYS A 85 35.03 6.89 -13.91
CA LYS A 85 34.44 5.65 -13.37
C LYS A 85 34.87 5.38 -11.91
N VAL A 86 34.74 6.36 -11.02
CA VAL A 86 35.14 6.24 -9.60
C VAL A 86 33.99 6.64 -8.64
N ALA A 87 32.80 6.92 -9.15
CA ALA A 87 31.60 7.18 -8.33
C ALA A 87 30.52 6.08 -8.48
N ASN A 88 30.93 4.85 -8.80
CA ASN A 88 30.02 3.69 -8.77
C ASN A 88 29.81 3.27 -7.31
N ASN A 89 28.78 3.80 -6.66
CA ASN A 89 28.25 3.26 -5.40
C ASN A 89 27.57 1.91 -5.68
N THR A 90 28.33 0.82 -5.78
CA THR A 90 27.82 -0.56 -5.91
C THR A 90 26.77 -0.90 -4.84
N LYS A 91 26.89 -0.28 -3.67
CA LYS A 91 25.97 -0.42 -2.53
C LYS A 91 24.54 0.06 -2.83
N GLU A 92 24.35 1.09 -3.65
CA GLU A 92 23.02 1.63 -3.94
C GLU A 92 22.22 0.70 -4.87
N LEU A 93 22.90 -0.01 -5.78
CA LEU A 93 22.30 -0.98 -6.69
C LEU A 93 21.85 -2.25 -5.95
N GLU A 94 22.71 -2.77 -5.05
CA GLU A 94 22.38 -3.91 -4.19
C GLU A 94 21.20 -3.60 -3.25
N ASP A 95 21.18 -2.40 -2.65
CA ASP A 95 20.11 -1.95 -1.76
C ASP A 95 18.74 -1.88 -2.50
N CYS A 96 18.73 -1.49 -3.77
CA CYS A 96 17.51 -1.39 -4.58
C CYS A 96 16.91 -2.77 -4.95
N GLU A 97 17.76 -3.71 -5.38
CA GLU A 97 17.31 -5.07 -5.68
C GLU A 97 16.78 -5.79 -4.42
N GLN A 98 17.40 -5.50 -3.28
CA GLN A 98 16.97 -6.03 -2.00
C GLN A 98 15.59 -5.47 -1.58
N ALA A 99 15.32 -4.17 -1.76
CA ALA A 99 14.03 -3.57 -1.44
C ALA A 99 12.88 -4.16 -2.27
N SER A 100 13.11 -4.43 -3.57
CA SER A 100 12.12 -5.09 -4.44
C SER A 100 11.75 -6.49 -3.95
N LYS A 101 12.74 -7.27 -3.48
CA LYS A 101 12.51 -8.60 -2.91
C LYS A 101 11.81 -8.54 -1.54
N LEU A 102 12.08 -7.53 -0.73
CA LEU A 102 11.50 -7.36 0.61
C LEU A 102 10.04 -6.90 0.58
N GLY A 103 9.65 -6.12 -0.43
CA GLY A 103 8.28 -5.62 -0.62
C GLY A 103 7.35 -6.57 -1.38
N ALA A 104 7.86 -7.69 -1.89
CA ALA A 104 7.06 -8.65 -2.65
C ALA A 104 6.05 -9.39 -1.76
N ILE A 105 4.79 -9.42 -2.20
CA ILE A 105 3.70 -10.09 -1.49
C ILE A 105 3.69 -11.58 -1.82
N ASN A 106 3.58 -12.42 -0.79
CA ASN A 106 3.36 -13.84 -0.93
C ASN A 106 1.87 -14.12 -1.17
N SER A 107 1.51 -14.41 -2.41
CA SER A 107 0.14 -14.73 -2.85
C SER A 107 -0.18 -16.23 -2.81
N THR A 108 0.57 -17.02 -2.05
CA THR A 108 0.34 -18.47 -1.95
C THR A 108 -0.92 -18.76 -1.14
N LEU A 109 -1.89 -19.44 -1.75
CA LEU A 109 -3.14 -19.86 -1.12
C LEU A 109 -3.36 -21.36 -1.33
N SER A 110 -3.87 -22.05 -0.31
CA SER A 110 -4.24 -23.45 -0.43
C SER A 110 -5.51 -23.60 -1.30
N ASN A 111 -5.66 -24.75 -1.96
CA ASN A 111 -6.86 -25.02 -2.75
C ASN A 111 -8.13 -25.01 -1.90
N GLN A 112 -8.07 -25.52 -0.66
CA GLN A 112 -9.17 -25.48 0.30
C GLN A 112 -9.60 -24.04 0.62
N SER A 113 -8.64 -23.11 0.79
CA SER A 113 -8.97 -21.70 1.05
C SER A 113 -9.67 -21.08 -0.16
N ARG A 114 -9.21 -21.40 -1.38
CA ARG A 114 -9.83 -20.91 -2.61
C ARG A 114 -11.28 -21.37 -2.77
N GLU A 115 -11.57 -22.62 -2.42
CA GLU A 115 -12.95 -23.14 -2.42
C GLU A 115 -13.81 -22.41 -1.39
N ALA A 116 -13.30 -22.21 -0.17
CA ALA A 116 -14.01 -21.47 0.87
C ALA A 116 -14.36 -20.03 0.44
N PHE A 117 -13.45 -19.34 -0.26
CA PHE A 117 -13.70 -17.97 -0.74
C PHE A 117 -14.83 -17.89 -1.77
N ILE A 118 -15.05 -18.95 -2.56
CA ILE A 118 -16.18 -19.01 -3.49
C ILE A 118 -17.49 -19.10 -2.70
N ASP A 119 -17.52 -19.89 -1.64
CA ASP A 119 -18.71 -20.01 -0.79
C ASP A 119 -18.97 -18.73 0.00
N TRP A 120 -17.93 -18.02 0.45
CA TRP A 120 -18.06 -16.70 1.08
C TRP A 120 -18.66 -15.69 0.12
N ALA A 121 -18.13 -15.60 -1.10
CA ALA A 121 -18.65 -14.70 -2.13
C ALA A 121 -20.13 -14.99 -2.45
N ARG A 122 -20.52 -16.27 -2.58
CA ARG A 122 -21.92 -16.65 -2.81
C ARG A 122 -22.83 -16.23 -1.65
N TYR A 123 -22.35 -16.37 -0.42
CA TYR A 123 -23.11 -15.97 0.76
C TYR A 123 -23.28 -14.44 0.80
N ASP A 124 -22.19 -13.70 0.60
CA ASP A 124 -22.19 -12.23 0.64
C ASP A 124 -23.04 -11.64 -0.49
N ASP A 125 -22.95 -12.17 -1.72
CA ASP A 125 -23.76 -11.76 -2.89
C ASP A 125 -25.27 -11.98 -2.69
N SER A 126 -25.67 -12.85 -1.75
CA SER A 126 -27.08 -13.10 -1.41
C SER A 126 -27.68 -12.08 -0.45
N GLN A 127 -26.84 -11.23 0.16
CA GLN A 127 -27.24 -10.22 1.13
C GLN A 127 -27.28 -8.83 0.48
N ASP A 128 -28.15 -7.94 0.98
CA ASP A 128 -28.17 -6.54 0.54
C ASP A 128 -26.97 -5.77 1.10
N HIS A 129 -25.93 -5.56 0.29
CA HIS A 129 -24.76 -4.75 0.67
C HIS A 129 -24.79 -3.38 -0.03
N PHE A 130 -24.99 -2.29 0.73
CA PHE A 130 -25.13 -0.92 0.19
C PHE A 130 -23.81 -0.13 0.18
N CYS A 131 -22.76 -0.62 0.85
CA CYS A 131 -21.50 0.09 1.03
C CYS A 131 -20.29 -0.83 0.75
N GLU A 132 -20.09 -1.21 -0.50
CA GLU A 132 -18.90 -1.97 -0.91
C GLU A 132 -17.74 -1.04 -1.24
N LEU A 133 -16.52 -1.46 -0.93
CA LEU A 133 -15.30 -0.76 -1.33
C LEU A 133 -15.06 -1.00 -2.83
N ASP A 134 -14.62 0.04 -3.55
CA ASP A 134 -14.35 -0.03 -5.01
C ASP A 134 -13.43 -1.21 -5.39
N ASP A 135 -12.52 -1.59 -4.51
CA ASP A 135 -11.56 -2.67 -4.75
C ASP A 135 -12.19 -4.07 -4.63
N GLU A 136 -13.29 -4.26 -3.88
CA GLU A 136 -13.91 -5.58 -3.69
C GLU A 136 -14.58 -6.12 -4.96
N ARG A 137 -15.09 -5.23 -5.81
CA ARG A 137 -15.73 -5.60 -7.09
C ARG A 137 -14.75 -5.71 -8.25
N SER A 138 -13.49 -5.33 -8.03
CA SER A 138 -12.49 -5.45 -9.09
C SER A 138 -12.28 -6.92 -9.45
N PRO A 139 -12.40 -7.31 -10.73
CA PRO A 139 -12.10 -8.68 -11.15
C PRO A 139 -10.61 -9.03 -10.94
N ALA A 140 -9.76 -8.03 -10.70
CA ALA A 140 -8.36 -8.21 -10.36
C ALA A 140 -8.11 -8.37 -8.85
N ALA A 141 -9.12 -8.19 -7.99
CA ALA A 141 -8.99 -8.35 -6.55
C ALA A 141 -8.77 -9.81 -6.17
N GLN A 142 -7.84 -10.04 -5.24
CA GLN A 142 -7.46 -11.38 -4.80
C GLN A 142 -7.40 -11.41 -3.27
N TYR A 143 -7.68 -12.57 -2.71
CA TYR A 143 -7.44 -12.82 -1.30
C TYR A 143 -5.94 -12.95 -1.04
N VAL A 144 -5.47 -12.33 0.03
CA VAL A 144 -4.09 -12.44 0.52
C VAL A 144 -4.12 -12.91 1.96
N ASP A 145 -3.19 -13.78 2.32
CA ASP A 145 -3.00 -14.27 3.68
C ASP A 145 -2.12 -13.30 4.48
N LEU A 146 -2.70 -12.63 5.47
CA LEU A 146 -2.00 -11.65 6.31
C LEU A 146 -0.94 -12.29 7.21
N LEU A 147 -1.08 -13.57 7.57
CA LEU A 147 -0.07 -14.26 8.38
C LEU A 147 1.21 -14.57 7.58
N LEU A 148 1.09 -14.74 6.26
CA LEU A 148 2.25 -14.88 5.36
C LEU A 148 2.87 -13.54 4.98
N ASN A 149 2.13 -12.44 5.18
CA ASN A 149 2.51 -11.08 4.79
C ASN A 149 2.44 -10.11 5.98
N PRO A 150 3.22 -10.34 7.06
CA PRO A 150 3.23 -9.41 8.18
C PRO A 150 3.84 -8.07 7.77
N GLU A 151 3.27 -6.97 8.29
CA GLU A 151 3.89 -5.65 8.17
C GLU A 151 5.29 -5.69 8.82
N ARG A 152 6.30 -5.29 8.06
CA ARG A 152 7.70 -5.26 8.49
C ARG A 152 8.49 -4.29 7.63
N TYR A 153 9.77 -4.13 7.96
CA TYR A 153 10.69 -3.35 7.14
C TYR A 153 10.80 -3.91 5.71
N THR A 154 10.37 -3.12 4.73
CA THR A 154 10.43 -3.45 3.29
C THR A 154 11.55 -2.72 2.54
N GLY A 155 12.23 -1.77 3.20
CA GLY A 155 13.20 -0.89 2.54
C GLY A 155 12.59 0.23 1.69
N TYR A 156 11.25 0.37 1.66
CA TYR A 156 10.59 1.47 0.97
C TYR A 156 10.91 2.83 1.62
N LYS A 157 11.56 3.73 0.87
CA LYS A 157 12.09 5.01 1.37
C LYS A 157 12.29 6.02 0.23
N GLY A 158 12.69 7.25 0.60
CA GLY A 158 13.11 8.27 -0.35
C GLY A 158 11.95 9.04 -1.01
N PRO A 159 12.21 9.73 -2.14
CA PRO A 159 11.25 10.66 -2.75
C PRO A 159 9.90 10.03 -3.11
N SER A 160 9.87 8.75 -3.49
CA SER A 160 8.62 8.02 -3.76
C SER A 160 7.75 7.93 -2.50
N ALA A 161 8.33 7.48 -1.37
CA ALA A 161 7.62 7.39 -0.10
C ALA A 161 7.19 8.77 0.42
N TRP A 162 8.06 9.77 0.29
CA TRP A 162 7.75 11.14 0.72
C TRP A 162 6.60 11.75 -0.09
N ARG A 163 6.56 11.51 -1.41
CA ARG A 163 5.47 11.97 -2.27
C ARG A 163 4.13 11.40 -1.81
N VAL A 164 4.07 10.09 -1.54
CA VAL A 164 2.86 9.43 -1.05
C VAL A 164 2.40 10.06 0.27
N TRP A 165 3.31 10.20 1.25
CA TRP A 165 2.95 10.81 2.53
C TRP A 165 2.48 12.25 2.40
N ASN A 166 3.17 13.08 1.60
CA ASN A 166 2.78 14.46 1.37
C ASN A 166 1.38 14.54 0.76
N SER A 167 1.08 13.73 -0.27
CA SER A 167 -0.25 13.69 -0.87
C SER A 167 -1.32 13.29 0.15
N ILE A 168 -1.07 12.31 1.03
CA ILE A 168 -2.01 11.93 2.09
C ILE A 168 -2.29 13.11 3.04
N TYR A 169 -1.26 13.85 3.44
CA TYR A 169 -1.43 15.00 4.33
C TYR A 169 -2.08 16.21 3.64
N GLU A 170 -1.85 16.39 2.33
CA GLU A 170 -2.45 17.46 1.53
C GLU A 170 -3.96 17.25 1.29
N GLU A 171 -4.47 16.02 1.44
CA GLU A 171 -5.91 15.73 1.44
C GLU A 171 -6.65 16.25 2.69
N ASN A 172 -5.95 16.81 3.69
CA ASN A 172 -6.54 17.42 4.89
C ASN A 172 -7.21 18.79 4.57
N CYS A 173 -8.20 18.76 3.68
CA CYS A 173 -8.92 19.93 3.17
C CYS A 173 -10.42 19.79 3.43
N PHE A 174 -10.89 20.36 4.54
CA PHE A 174 -12.30 20.36 4.92
C PHE A 174 -12.98 21.70 4.58
N LYS A 175 -14.21 21.65 4.04
CA LYS A 175 -15.01 22.86 3.83
C LYS A 175 -15.39 23.49 5.18
N PRO A 176 -15.04 24.76 5.48
CA PRO A 176 -15.17 25.34 6.82
C PRO A 176 -16.61 25.75 7.23
N ARG A 177 -17.66 25.14 6.66
CA ARG A 177 -19.07 25.39 7.04
C ARG A 177 -19.92 24.12 6.99
N SER A 178 -20.27 23.64 8.18
CA SER A 178 -21.43 22.83 8.57
C SER A 178 -22.27 22.23 7.43
N VAL A 179 -21.97 21.00 7.02
CA VAL A 179 -23.06 20.10 6.65
C VAL A 179 -23.86 19.90 7.94
N TYR A 180 -25.08 20.43 8.01
CA TYR A 180 -26.01 20.07 9.07
C TYR A 180 -26.35 18.59 8.84
N ARG A 181 -25.52 17.69 9.38
CA ARG A 181 -25.90 16.28 9.50
C ARG A 181 -26.96 16.24 10.59
N PRO A 182 -28.23 15.91 10.29
CA PRO A 182 -29.16 15.60 11.36
C PRO A 182 -28.51 14.49 12.18
N LEU A 183 -28.33 14.73 13.48
CA LEU A 183 -27.72 13.79 14.42
C LEU A 183 -28.53 12.49 14.57
N ASN A 184 -29.64 12.35 13.84
CA ASN A 184 -30.48 11.18 13.81
C ASN A 184 -31.28 11.14 12.48
N PRO A 185 -31.12 10.13 11.61
CA PRO A 185 -31.94 9.96 10.41
C PRO A 185 -33.44 9.77 10.69
N LEU A 186 -33.82 9.51 11.95
CA LEU A 186 -35.20 9.26 12.38
C LEU A 186 -35.82 10.41 13.19
N ALA A 187 -35.18 11.57 13.29
CA ALA A 187 -35.80 12.73 13.95
C ALA A 187 -36.89 13.33 13.04
N PRO A 188 -38.15 13.47 13.49
CA PRO A 188 -39.18 14.14 12.71
C PRO A 188 -38.81 15.61 12.51
N SER A 189 -39.03 16.11 11.29
CA SER A 189 -38.89 17.53 10.97
C SER A 189 -39.87 18.35 11.83
N ARG A 190 -39.33 19.37 12.50
CA ARG A 190 -40.13 20.34 13.27
C ARG A 190 -40.72 21.40 12.36
#